data_AF-A0A239WP91-F1
#
_entry.id   AF-A0A239WP91-F1
#
_cell.length_a   1.000
_cell.length_b   1.000
_cell.length_c   1.000
_cell.angle_alpha   90.00
_cell.angle_beta   90.00
_cell.angle_gamma   90.00
#
_symmetry.space_group_name_H-M   'P 1'
#
loop_
_entity.id
_entity.type
_entity.pdbx_description
1 polymer ?
#
loop_
_entity_poly.entity_id
_entity_poly.type
_entity_poly.pdbx_seq_one_letter_code
_entity_poly.pdbx_strand_id
1 'polypeptide(L)'
;MKKLLFLLLLGTATVSFAQNAEKKGPPPGKALVGDTYGAKVSAKAKAISTKDLQEKVKKNGKAENVVVKATVTEVCPNKGCWLTLQTDNNERFFVKMKDYAFFVPTALKGKNIILEGTAEEKTLSVEEAKHYAEDAKKTQAEIDAITEPQKEIRFMASGIRVVK
;
A
#
# COMPACT_ATOMS: atom_id res chain seq x y z
N MET A 1 -57.63 -41.12 27.49
CA MET A 1 -57.18 -40.91 28.88
C MET A 1 -55.77 -40.36 28.85
N LYS A 2 -55.55 -39.16 29.44
CA LYS A 2 -54.28 -38.65 30.01
C LYS A 2 -53.07 -38.53 29.05
N LYS A 3 -52.33 -37.42 28.96
CA LYS A 3 -52.35 -36.11 29.60
C LYS A 3 -51.48 -35.19 28.72
N LEU A 4 -51.89 -33.94 28.62
CA LEU A 4 -51.05 -32.78 28.31
C LEU A 4 -49.73 -32.83 29.11
N LEU A 5 -48.61 -32.49 28.48
CA LEU A 5 -47.68 -31.54 29.09
C LEU A 5 -46.89 -30.75 28.03
N PHE A 6 -47.27 -29.49 27.92
CA PHE A 6 -46.48 -28.37 27.40
C PHE A 6 -45.12 -28.33 28.12
N LEU A 7 -44.01 -28.21 27.39
CA LEU A 7 -42.88 -27.42 27.89
C LEU A 7 -42.19 -26.69 26.72
N LEU A 8 -42.54 -25.41 26.67
CA LEU A 8 -41.96 -24.35 25.89
C LEU A 8 -40.50 -24.14 26.35
N LEU A 9 -39.51 -24.51 25.54
CA LEU A 9 -38.14 -24.04 25.68
C LEU A 9 -37.81 -23.17 24.47
N LEU A 10 -38.24 -21.91 24.58
CA LEU A 10 -37.84 -20.82 23.71
C LEU A 10 -36.38 -20.47 24.05
N GLY A 11 -35.45 -21.23 23.50
CA GLY A 11 -34.02 -20.90 23.55
C GLY A 11 -33.76 -19.69 22.67
N THR A 12 -33.74 -18.50 23.27
CA THR A 12 -33.25 -17.29 22.61
C THR A 12 -31.76 -17.46 22.33
N ALA A 13 -31.43 -17.93 21.13
CA ALA A 13 -30.09 -17.85 20.60
C ALA A 13 -29.78 -16.37 20.37
N THR A 14 -29.10 -15.73 21.33
CA THR A 14 -28.46 -14.44 21.09
C THR A 14 -27.37 -14.67 20.06
N VAL A 15 -27.69 -14.40 18.80
CA VAL A 15 -26.69 -14.27 17.74
C VAL A 15 -25.81 -13.09 18.14
N SER A 16 -24.67 -13.38 18.75
CA SER A 16 -23.58 -12.41 18.90
C SER A 16 -23.16 -12.03 17.49
N PHE A 17 -23.80 -11.00 16.94
CA PHE A 17 -23.29 -10.26 15.80
C PHE A 17 -22.03 -9.57 16.31
N ALA A 18 -20.91 -10.30 16.29
CA ALA A 18 -19.59 -9.70 16.40
C ALA A 18 -19.56 -8.64 15.30
N GLN A 19 -19.61 -7.38 15.71
CA GLN A 19 -19.49 -6.25 14.81
C GLN A 19 -18.16 -6.43 14.08
N ASN A 20 -18.23 -6.97 12.87
CA ASN A 20 -17.17 -6.90 11.90
C ASN A 20 -17.18 -5.45 11.42
N ALA A 21 -16.78 -4.54 12.31
CA ALA A 21 -16.44 -3.19 11.95
C ALA A 21 -15.24 -3.35 11.04
N GLU A 22 -15.47 -3.31 9.72
CA GLU A 22 -14.40 -3.11 8.76
C GLU A 22 -13.51 -2.01 9.33
N LYS A 23 -12.25 -2.34 9.63
CA LYS A 23 -11.29 -1.35 10.13
C LYS A 23 -11.15 -0.30 9.05
N LYS A 24 -11.92 0.79 9.16
CA LYS A 24 -11.90 1.93 8.25
C LYS A 24 -10.60 2.67 8.49
N GLY A 25 -9.58 2.36 7.69
CA GLY A 25 -8.33 3.11 7.71
C GLY A 25 -7.09 2.25 7.45
N PRO A 26 -5.93 2.91 7.28
CA PRO A 26 -4.63 2.26 7.31
C PRO A 26 -4.42 1.53 8.64
N PRO A 27 -3.61 0.45 8.66
CA PRO A 27 -3.29 -0.24 9.90
C PRO A 27 -2.61 0.73 10.89
N PRO A 28 -2.91 0.64 12.19
CA PRO A 28 -2.23 1.47 13.19
C PRO A 28 -0.76 1.08 13.30
N GLY A 29 0.10 2.04 13.59
CA GLY A 29 1.53 1.79 13.77
C GLY A 29 2.37 3.06 13.74
N LYS A 30 3.56 3.01 14.35
CA LYS A 30 4.50 4.14 14.39
C LYS A 30 5.60 4.06 13.35
N ALA A 31 5.67 2.97 12.58
CA ALA A 31 6.72 2.72 11.59
C ALA A 31 8.12 2.92 12.21
N LEU A 32 8.41 2.16 13.26
CA LEU A 32 9.69 2.21 13.96
C LEU A 32 10.78 1.53 13.13
N VAL A 33 12.02 1.96 13.34
CA VAL A 33 13.18 1.32 12.70
C VAL A 33 13.18 -0.17 13.04
N GLY A 34 13.22 -1.00 12.00
CA GLY A 34 13.17 -2.45 12.12
C GLY A 34 11.80 -3.08 11.87
N ASP A 35 10.72 -2.30 11.86
CA ASP A 35 9.38 -2.77 11.48
C ASP A 35 9.39 -3.31 10.05
N THR A 36 8.60 -4.35 9.82
CA THR A 36 8.45 -5.00 8.51
C THR A 36 6.99 -5.20 8.13
N TYR A 37 6.69 -5.08 6.84
CA TYR A 37 5.36 -5.27 6.27
C TYR A 37 5.45 -6.19 5.05
N GLY A 38 4.50 -7.13 4.91
CA GLY A 38 4.56 -8.15 3.87
C GLY A 38 5.66 -9.19 4.13
N ALA A 39 6.32 -9.65 3.07
CA ALA A 39 7.43 -10.58 3.18
C ALA A 39 8.63 -9.95 3.92
N LYS A 40 9.45 -10.80 4.56
CA LYS A 40 10.62 -10.36 5.31
C LYS A 40 11.70 -9.83 4.35
N VAL A 41 12.07 -8.56 4.49
CA VAL A 41 13.17 -7.93 3.74
C VAL A 41 14.42 -7.87 4.61
N SER A 42 15.56 -8.30 4.08
CA SER A 42 16.84 -8.28 4.80
C SER A 42 17.38 -6.87 4.97
N ALA A 43 17.80 -6.51 6.20
CA ALA A 43 18.50 -5.25 6.48
C ALA A 43 19.86 -5.15 5.79
N LYS A 44 20.46 -6.29 5.41
CA LYS A 44 21.76 -6.38 4.74
C LYS A 44 21.64 -6.56 3.22
N ALA A 45 20.42 -6.51 2.67
CA ALA A 45 20.21 -6.64 1.25
C ALA A 45 20.97 -5.52 0.50
N LYS A 46 21.59 -5.89 -0.64
CA LYS A 46 22.24 -4.92 -1.52
C LYS A 46 21.15 -4.13 -2.25
N ALA A 47 20.71 -3.04 -1.64
CA ALA A 47 19.68 -2.17 -2.18
C ALA A 47 20.28 -1.17 -3.17
N ILE A 48 19.57 -0.92 -4.26
CA ILE A 48 19.89 0.14 -5.24
C ILE A 48 19.05 1.39 -4.98
N SER A 49 19.45 2.52 -5.56
CA SER A 49 18.67 3.76 -5.49
C SER A 49 17.45 3.72 -6.42
N THR A 50 16.51 4.66 -6.24
CA THR A 50 15.40 4.85 -7.19
C THR A 50 15.88 5.21 -8.58
N LYS A 51 16.97 5.99 -8.68
CA LYS A 51 17.65 6.33 -9.93
C LYS A 51 18.20 5.11 -10.66
N ASP A 52 18.98 4.28 -9.98
CA ASP A 52 19.55 3.07 -10.59
C ASP A 52 18.45 2.12 -11.08
N LEU A 53 17.34 2.02 -10.34
CA LEU A 53 16.20 1.23 -10.75
C LEU A 53 15.50 1.83 -11.99
N GLN A 54 15.29 3.14 -12.02
CA GLN A 54 14.72 3.83 -13.18
C GLN A 54 15.54 3.54 -14.44
N GLU A 55 16.87 3.63 -14.37
CA GLU A 55 17.77 3.30 -15.48
C GLU A 55 17.63 1.82 -15.90
N LYS A 56 17.54 0.90 -14.92
CA LYS A 56 17.36 -0.52 -15.20
C LYS A 56 16.03 -0.83 -15.87
N VAL A 57 14.95 -0.17 -15.45
CA VAL A 57 13.62 -0.31 -16.05
C VAL A 57 13.60 0.33 -17.45
N LYS A 58 14.14 1.53 -17.63
CA LYS A 58 14.24 2.17 -18.96
C LYS A 58 15.00 1.31 -19.97
N LYS A 59 16.04 0.59 -19.53
CA LYS A 59 16.82 -0.30 -20.38
C LYS A 59 16.12 -1.61 -20.73
N ASN A 60 15.41 -2.21 -19.77
CA ASN A 60 14.91 -3.59 -19.90
C ASN A 60 13.38 -3.72 -19.93
N GLY A 61 12.65 -2.60 -19.82
CA GLY A 61 11.19 -2.54 -19.64
C GLY A 61 10.70 -2.95 -18.25
N LYS A 62 11.37 -3.92 -17.61
CA LYS A 62 11.00 -4.49 -16.31
C LYS A 62 12.24 -4.85 -15.49
N ALA A 63 12.12 -4.82 -14.18
CA ALA A 63 13.13 -5.30 -13.25
C ALA A 63 12.47 -6.14 -12.15
N GLU A 64 12.81 -7.42 -12.07
CA GLU A 64 12.28 -8.36 -11.10
C GLU A 64 13.25 -8.62 -9.94
N ASN A 65 12.72 -9.01 -8.78
CA ASN A 65 13.48 -9.36 -7.58
C ASN A 65 14.52 -8.29 -7.20
N VAL A 66 14.13 -7.03 -7.33
CA VAL A 66 14.97 -5.88 -7.01
C VAL A 66 14.71 -5.39 -5.61
N VAL A 67 15.78 -4.98 -4.94
CA VAL A 67 15.73 -4.35 -3.63
C VAL A 67 16.09 -2.88 -3.79
N VAL A 68 15.20 -1.99 -3.33
CA VAL A 68 15.35 -0.54 -3.45
C VAL A 68 15.43 0.06 -2.05
N LYS A 69 16.22 1.12 -1.90
CA LYS A 69 16.22 1.96 -0.70
C LYS A 69 15.78 3.36 -1.06
N ALA A 70 14.78 3.89 -0.36
CA ALA A 70 14.24 5.21 -0.65
C ALA A 70 13.54 5.83 0.57
N THR A 71 13.24 7.12 0.48
CA THR A 71 12.39 7.85 1.42
C THR A 71 10.95 7.80 0.93
N VAL A 72 10.00 7.52 1.83
CA VAL A 72 8.57 7.55 1.52
C VAL A 72 8.07 9.00 1.51
N THR A 73 7.41 9.43 0.44
CA THR A 73 6.88 10.79 0.30
C THR A 73 5.40 10.86 0.63
N GLU A 74 4.61 9.87 0.24
CA GLU A 74 3.19 9.76 0.60
C GLU A 74 2.79 8.31 0.87
N VAL A 75 1.72 8.15 1.66
CA VAL A 75 1.05 6.87 1.91
C VAL A 75 -0.44 7.12 1.73
N CYS A 76 -1.15 6.18 1.11
CA CYS A 76 -2.60 6.23 1.00
C CYS A 76 -3.25 6.43 2.39
N PRO A 77 -3.90 7.57 2.67
CA PRO A 77 -4.53 7.83 3.96
C PRO A 77 -5.83 7.05 4.15
N ASN A 78 -6.39 6.46 3.08
CA ASN A 78 -7.62 5.69 3.14
C ASN A 78 -7.39 4.27 3.69
N LYS A 79 -6.42 3.53 3.14
CA LYS A 79 -6.17 2.12 3.51
C LYS A 79 -4.69 1.77 3.72
N GLY A 80 -3.76 2.66 3.36
CA GLY A 80 -2.34 2.30 3.32
C GLY A 80 -2.02 1.27 2.24
N CYS A 81 -2.78 1.25 1.15
CA CYS A 81 -2.67 0.27 0.06
C CYS A 81 -1.72 0.67 -1.09
N TRP A 82 -1.16 1.86 -1.00
CA TRP A 82 -0.12 2.35 -1.88
C TRP A 82 0.73 3.40 -1.15
N LEU A 83 1.92 3.65 -1.67
CA LEU A 83 2.81 4.71 -1.22
C LEU A 83 3.65 5.23 -2.40
N THR A 84 4.23 6.41 -2.25
CA THR A 84 5.16 7.00 -3.22
C THR A 84 6.54 7.17 -2.61
N LEU A 85 7.56 7.11 -3.46
CA LEU A 85 8.96 7.27 -3.04
C LEU A 85 9.54 8.56 -3.61
N GLN A 86 10.52 9.10 -2.88
CA GLN A 86 11.34 10.21 -3.35
C GLN A 86 12.23 9.75 -4.52
N THR A 87 12.28 10.59 -5.55
CA THR A 87 13.13 10.44 -6.74
C THR A 87 13.93 11.72 -6.96
N ASP A 88 15.10 11.60 -7.59
CA ASP A 88 15.98 12.75 -7.85
C ASP A 88 15.46 13.67 -8.97
N ASN A 89 14.62 13.12 -9.85
CA ASN A 89 14.12 13.78 -11.05
C ASN A 89 12.63 14.15 -10.97
N ASN A 90 12.03 14.10 -9.77
CA ASN A 90 10.60 14.31 -9.54
C ASN A 90 9.68 13.37 -10.35
N GLU A 91 10.19 12.32 -11.00
CA GLU A 91 9.34 11.30 -11.62
C GLU A 91 8.58 10.55 -10.52
N ARG A 92 7.30 10.28 -10.76
CA ARG A 92 6.48 9.54 -9.80
C ARG A 92 6.96 8.09 -9.72
N PHE A 93 7.43 7.69 -8.54
CA PHE A 93 7.74 6.31 -8.21
C PHE A 93 6.63 5.77 -7.31
N PHE A 94 5.73 5.00 -7.90
CA PHE A 94 4.51 4.52 -7.27
C PHE A 94 4.66 3.07 -6.82
N VAL A 95 4.38 2.81 -5.54
CA VAL A 95 4.51 1.48 -4.93
C VAL A 95 3.12 0.98 -4.55
N LYS A 96 2.76 -0.23 -5.02
CA LYS A 96 1.61 -0.99 -4.54
C LYS A 96 2.07 -2.27 -3.89
N MET A 97 1.25 -2.78 -2.99
CA MET A 97 1.52 -4.02 -2.28
C MET A 97 1.13 -5.16 -3.20
N LYS A 98 2.06 -6.08 -3.42
CA LYS A 98 1.86 -7.20 -4.32
C LYS A 98 0.63 -7.99 -3.89
N ASP A 99 -0.24 -8.30 -4.85
CA ASP A 99 -1.49 -9.04 -4.67
C ASP A 99 -2.42 -8.44 -3.60
N TYR A 100 -2.26 -7.15 -3.28
CA TYR A 100 -2.99 -6.48 -2.20
C TYR A 100 -2.84 -7.20 -0.84
N ALA A 101 -1.72 -7.91 -0.66
CA ALA A 101 -1.54 -8.88 0.43
C ALA A 101 -1.32 -8.25 1.82
N PHE A 102 -0.97 -6.96 1.88
CA PHE A 102 -0.72 -6.24 3.12
C PHE A 102 -0.93 -4.73 2.93
N PHE A 103 -1.02 -4.00 4.04
CA PHE A 103 -1.09 -2.53 4.08
C PHE A 103 -0.08 -1.96 5.07
N VAL A 104 0.17 -0.65 4.99
CA VAL A 104 1.15 0.05 5.83
C VAL A 104 0.51 1.22 6.58
N PRO A 105 1.01 1.58 7.78
CA PRO A 105 0.54 2.76 8.49
C PRO A 105 0.93 4.04 7.76
N THR A 106 0.14 5.10 7.89
CA THR A 106 0.49 6.44 7.37
C THR A 106 1.76 7.01 7.98
N ALA A 107 2.15 6.52 9.17
CA ALA A 107 3.41 6.84 9.82
C ALA A 107 4.66 6.46 8.99
N LEU A 108 4.50 5.68 7.91
CA LEU A 108 5.59 5.43 6.97
C LEU A 108 6.03 6.71 6.23
N LYS A 109 5.17 7.72 6.09
CA LYS A 109 5.51 8.98 5.42
C LYS A 109 6.73 9.63 6.07
N GLY A 110 7.72 9.98 5.26
CA GLY A 110 8.99 10.57 5.70
C GLY A 110 10.01 9.57 6.25
N LYS A 111 9.70 8.27 6.32
CA LYS A 111 10.65 7.23 6.72
C LYS A 111 11.51 6.78 5.55
N ASN A 112 12.72 6.31 5.88
CA ASN A 112 13.52 5.57 4.92
C ASN A 112 13.18 4.10 5.04
N ILE A 113 12.95 3.48 3.89
CA ILE A 113 12.61 2.07 3.80
C ILE A 113 13.55 1.33 2.85
N ILE A 114 13.62 0.02 3.04
CA ILE A 114 14.10 -0.93 2.05
C ILE A 114 12.89 -1.76 1.62
N LEU A 115 12.66 -1.86 0.31
CA LEU A 115 11.56 -2.64 -0.25
C LEU A 115 12.06 -3.60 -1.32
N GLU A 116 11.44 -4.76 -1.39
CA GLU A 116 11.76 -5.82 -2.35
C GLU A 116 10.56 -6.11 -3.23
N GLY A 117 10.78 -6.31 -4.52
CA GLY A 117 9.69 -6.56 -5.46
C GLY A 117 10.07 -6.45 -6.92
N THR A 118 9.07 -6.10 -7.73
CA THR A 118 9.17 -5.99 -9.18
C THR A 118 8.79 -4.59 -9.62
N ALA A 119 9.56 -4.00 -10.52
CA ALA A 119 9.32 -2.68 -11.10
C ALA A 119 9.10 -2.76 -12.61
N GLU A 120 8.21 -1.93 -13.12
CA GLU A 120 7.98 -1.74 -14.55
C GLU A 120 7.55 -0.29 -14.84
N GLU A 121 7.78 0.17 -16.07
CA GLU A 121 7.21 1.44 -16.53
C GLU A 121 5.74 1.22 -16.88
N LYS A 122 4.87 2.11 -16.40
CA LYS A 122 3.43 2.08 -16.70
C LYS A 122 2.93 3.47 -17.06
N THR A 123 1.97 3.48 -17.97
CA THR A 123 1.10 4.65 -18.18
C THR A 123 -0.04 4.56 -17.19
N LEU A 124 -0.14 5.55 -16.31
CA LEU A 124 -1.24 5.80 -15.41
C LEU A 124 -2.32 6.58 -16.18
N SER A 125 -3.53 6.03 -16.29
CA SER A 125 -4.62 6.74 -16.97
C SER A 125 -5.07 7.98 -16.17
N VAL A 126 -5.78 8.89 -16.83
CA VAL A 126 -6.35 10.08 -16.16
C VAL A 126 -7.30 9.64 -15.03
N GLU A 127 -8.13 8.63 -15.28
CA GLU A 127 -9.09 8.11 -14.30
C GLU A 127 -8.38 7.48 -13.09
N GLU A 128 -7.35 6.65 -13.32
CA GLU A 128 -6.56 6.08 -12.23
C GLU A 128 -5.83 7.17 -11.44
N ALA A 129 -5.25 8.15 -12.12
CA ALA A 129 -4.55 9.27 -11.49
C ALA A 129 -5.50 10.11 -10.60
N LYS A 130 -6.72 10.40 -11.09
CA LYS A 130 -7.76 11.08 -10.30
C LYS A 130 -8.18 10.25 -9.10
N HIS A 131 -8.40 8.95 -9.28
CA HIS A 131 -8.73 8.05 -8.16
C HIS A 131 -7.63 8.05 -7.08
N TYR A 132 -6.35 8.00 -7.46
CA TYR A 132 -5.26 8.10 -6.50
C TYR A 132 -5.16 9.48 -5.82
N ALA A 133 -5.52 10.56 -6.52
CA ALA A 133 -5.55 11.91 -5.96
C ALA A 133 -6.71 12.08 -4.96
N GLU A 134 -7.88 11.52 -5.26
CA GLU A 134 -9.01 11.40 -4.31
C GLU A 134 -8.61 10.60 -3.08
N ASP A 135 -7.95 9.47 -3.28
CA ASP A 135 -7.41 8.65 -2.21
C ASP A 135 -6.46 9.43 -1.32
N ALA A 136 -5.62 10.28 -1.91
CA ALA A 136 -4.69 11.16 -1.23
C ALA A 136 -5.35 12.38 -0.57
N LYS A 137 -6.68 12.56 -0.73
CA LYS A 137 -7.46 13.71 -0.24
C LYS A 137 -6.97 15.05 -0.79
N LYS A 138 -6.55 15.05 -2.05
CA LYS A 138 -6.21 16.29 -2.77
C LYS A 138 -7.45 17.16 -2.97
N THR A 139 -7.22 18.45 -3.24
CA THR A 139 -8.31 19.38 -3.54
C THR A 139 -8.94 19.06 -4.90
N GLN A 140 -10.22 19.41 -5.09
CA GLN A 140 -10.89 19.20 -6.38
C GLN A 140 -10.13 19.89 -7.54
N ALA A 141 -9.57 21.07 -7.29
CA ALA A 141 -8.76 21.79 -8.27
C ALA A 141 -7.51 20.99 -8.71
N GLU A 142 -6.82 20.33 -7.78
CA GLU A 142 -5.68 19.46 -8.11
C GLU A 142 -6.11 18.20 -8.86
N ILE A 143 -7.28 17.66 -8.55
CA ILE A 143 -7.84 16.48 -9.24
C ILE A 143 -8.26 16.85 -10.67
N ASP A 144 -8.92 17.99 -10.85
CA ASP A 144 -9.39 18.48 -12.14
C ASP A 144 -8.23 18.87 -13.07
N ALA A 145 -7.10 19.31 -12.50
CA ALA A 145 -5.86 19.59 -13.23
C ALA A 145 -5.20 18.34 -13.84
N ILE A 146 -5.62 17.13 -13.46
CA ILE A 146 -5.17 15.89 -14.07
C ILE A 146 -5.96 15.69 -15.37
N THR A 147 -5.40 16.16 -16.48
CA THR A 147 -6.04 16.10 -17.81
C THR A 147 -5.37 15.15 -18.78
N GLU A 148 -4.18 14.64 -18.44
CA GLU A 148 -3.37 13.79 -19.34
C GLU A 148 -2.83 12.55 -18.60
N PRO A 149 -2.66 11.42 -19.31
CA PRO A 149 -2.00 10.24 -18.76
C PRO A 149 -0.57 10.54 -18.31
N GLN A 150 -0.12 9.88 -17.25
CA GLN A 150 1.20 10.09 -16.67
C GLN A 150 2.05 8.82 -16.79
N LYS A 151 3.33 8.95 -17.12
CA LYS A 151 4.27 7.84 -17.01
C LYS A 151 4.79 7.75 -15.58
N GLU A 152 4.82 6.54 -15.03
CA GLU A 152 5.36 6.28 -13.71
C GLU A 152 6.16 4.97 -13.68
N ILE A 153 7.08 4.87 -12.71
CA ILE A 153 7.60 3.57 -12.30
C ILE A 153 6.61 2.97 -11.31
N ARG A 154 6.05 1.82 -11.68
CA ARG A 154 5.15 1.06 -10.83
C ARG A 154 5.91 -0.10 -10.21
N PHE A 155 5.97 -0.12 -8.87
CA PHE A 155 6.69 -1.12 -8.10
C PHE A 155 5.72 -1.96 -7.27
N MET A 156 5.67 -3.26 -7.54
CA MET A 156 4.90 -4.24 -6.78
C MET A 156 5.77 -4.76 -5.63
N ALA A 157 5.55 -4.23 -4.44
CA ALA A 157 6.30 -4.58 -3.24
C ALA A 157 5.81 -5.91 -2.67
N SER A 158 6.71 -6.88 -2.60
CA SER A 158 6.52 -8.13 -1.86
C SER A 158 6.72 -7.91 -0.35
N GLY A 159 7.61 -6.99 0.01
CA GLY A 159 7.91 -6.67 1.41
C GLY A 159 8.56 -5.31 1.57
N ILE A 160 8.43 -4.74 2.78
CA ILE A 160 8.96 -3.43 3.16
C ILE A 160 9.58 -3.53 4.56
N ARG A 161 10.72 -2.87 4.77
CA ARG A 161 11.39 -2.72 6.06
C ARG A 161 11.73 -1.26 6.32
N VAL A 162 11.42 -0.76 7.51
CA VAL A 162 11.81 0.58 7.96
C VAL A 162 13.26 0.59 8.44
N VAL A 163 14.05 1.56 7.99
CA VAL A 163 15.47 1.68 8.32
C VAL A 163 15.90 3.03 8.88
N LYS A 164 15.08 4.09 8.77
CA LYS A 164 15.28 5.39 9.42
C LYS A 164 13.95 6.11 9.59
#